data_AF-A0A3R6JRY7-F1
#
_entry.id   AF-A0A3R6JRY7-F1
#
_cell.length_a   1.000
_cell.length_b   1.000
_cell.length_c   1.000
_cell.angle_alpha   90.00
_cell.angle_beta   90.00
_cell.angle_gamma   90.00
#
_symmetry.space_group_name_H-M   'P 1'
#
loop_
_entity.id
_entity.type
_entity.pdbx_description
1 polymer ?
#
loop_
_entity_poly.entity_id
_entity_poly.type
_entity_poly.pdbx_seq_one_letter_code
_entity_poly.pdbx_strand_id
1 'polypeptide(L)'
;MKRVAIGKQSFEDIRKKDCFYVDKTAFIKEWWEMEDDVTLITRPRRFGKTLNMDMLNCFFSNKYKDRGDLFEGLDIWKEEDYRRLQGTYPVIFLSFADIKANNFKDTKNDFVSVINDVYKQHSYLLKSDKLTEAEKTIYGQLDTYANNADVNKEISNEIVCRAIKSLAEMLYKYYGKKVIILLDEYDTPMQEAYVNGYWEELVTFTRSFFNSTFKTNPYLERAIMTGITRVSKESIFSDLNNLEVVTTLSLKYTTVFGFTEQEVFDALDEFALSEQKGEVKAWYDGFVFGEQKDIYNPWSIINYLDKKKIALYWAESSSNGLINNLVQKGSPYIKKMLETLISGENIKVPIDEQIVFSELDYSEDAVWSLMLASGYLKVISAEELNMIRESDNEYELALTNREILFMFRKMI
;
A
#
# COMPACT_ATOMS: atom_id res chain seq x y z
N MET A 1 -17.09 23.37 11.44
CA MET A 1 -15.79 22.98 10.86
C MET A 1 -15.38 21.68 11.51
N LYS A 2 -15.17 20.62 10.72
CA LYS A 2 -14.81 19.31 11.26
C LYS A 2 -13.41 19.34 11.84
N ARG A 3 -13.10 18.42 12.77
CA ARG A 3 -11.75 18.31 13.33
C ARG A 3 -10.83 17.59 12.34
N VAL A 4 -9.66 18.16 12.06
CA VAL A 4 -8.60 17.48 11.31
C VAL A 4 -7.92 16.47 12.24
N ALA A 5 -8.06 15.17 11.94
CA ALA A 5 -7.49 14.12 12.76
C ALA A 5 -6.20 13.58 12.14
N ILE A 6 -5.05 14.07 12.62
CA ILE A 6 -3.74 13.65 12.13
C ILE A 6 -3.46 12.20 12.54
N GLY A 7 -3.02 11.39 11.59
CA GLY A 7 -2.55 10.02 11.84
C GLY A 7 -3.64 8.98 12.09
N LYS A 8 -4.92 9.33 11.92
CA LYS A 8 -6.01 8.36 12.00
C LYS A 8 -6.03 7.48 10.75
N GLN A 9 -5.91 6.17 10.96
CA GLN A 9 -5.96 5.15 9.91
C GLN A 9 -7.26 4.34 9.91
N SER A 10 -8.09 4.47 10.95
CA SER A 10 -9.38 3.79 11.00
C SER A 10 -10.47 4.67 10.39
N PHE A 11 -11.08 4.18 9.33
CA PHE A 11 -12.23 4.77 8.65
C PHE A 11 -13.41 4.88 9.59
N GLU A 12 -13.75 3.80 10.32
CA GLU A 12 -14.81 3.83 11.33
C GLU A 12 -14.61 4.96 12.35
N ASP A 13 -13.38 5.12 12.84
CA ASP A 13 -13.03 6.10 13.87
C ASP A 13 -13.17 7.54 13.34
N ILE A 14 -12.79 7.78 12.08
CA ILE A 14 -12.97 9.06 11.37
C ILE A 14 -14.44 9.40 11.23
N ARG A 15 -15.27 8.43 10.81
CA ARG A 15 -16.71 8.63 10.60
C ARG A 15 -17.45 8.85 11.92
N LYS A 16 -17.21 8.01 12.93
CA LYS A 16 -17.87 8.12 14.25
C LYS A 16 -17.54 9.40 15.00
N LYS A 17 -16.33 9.93 14.83
CA LYS A 17 -15.88 11.16 15.52
C LYS A 17 -16.13 12.42 14.70
N ASP A 18 -16.82 12.29 13.56
CA ASP A 18 -17.07 13.36 12.59
C ASP A 18 -15.81 14.19 12.26
N CYS A 19 -14.71 13.48 12.01
CA CYS A 19 -13.46 14.07 11.58
C CYS A 19 -13.53 14.49 10.10
N PHE A 20 -12.67 15.44 9.71
CA PHE A 20 -12.48 15.79 8.31
C PHE A 20 -12.06 14.56 7.51
N TYR A 21 -12.70 14.36 6.35
CA TYR A 21 -12.50 13.20 5.47
C TYR A 21 -12.82 13.61 4.03
N VAL A 22 -11.90 13.35 3.11
CA VAL A 22 -12.15 13.44 1.67
C VAL A 22 -12.69 12.09 1.23
N ASP A 23 -13.84 12.10 0.56
CA ASP A 23 -14.53 10.89 0.15
C ASP A 23 -13.77 10.14 -0.95
N LYS A 24 -13.34 8.91 -0.65
CA LYS A 24 -12.68 8.00 -1.60
C LYS A 24 -13.47 6.70 -1.81
N THR A 25 -14.75 6.70 -1.44
CA THR A 25 -15.58 5.49 -1.51
C THR A 25 -15.92 5.05 -2.93
N ALA A 26 -15.75 5.91 -3.93
CA ALA A 26 -15.78 5.52 -5.34
C ALA A 26 -14.84 4.34 -5.65
N PHE A 27 -13.73 4.20 -4.90
CA PHE A 27 -12.81 3.07 -5.03
C PHE A 27 -13.49 1.70 -4.85
N ILE A 28 -14.48 1.60 -3.96
CA ILE A 28 -15.23 0.35 -3.75
C ILE A 28 -15.85 -0.09 -5.07
N LYS A 29 -16.55 0.83 -5.74
CA LYS A 29 -17.21 0.58 -7.01
C LYS A 29 -16.20 0.28 -8.12
N GLU A 30 -15.19 1.15 -8.28
CA GLU A 30 -14.18 0.98 -9.32
C GLU A 30 -13.50 -0.38 -9.23
N TRP A 31 -13.11 -0.83 -8.04
CA TRP A 31 -12.50 -2.15 -7.86
C TRP A 31 -13.51 -3.30 -8.00
N TRP A 32 -14.71 -3.14 -7.47
CA TRP A 32 -15.73 -4.18 -7.51
C TRP A 32 -16.21 -4.49 -8.94
N GLU A 33 -16.22 -3.51 -9.83
CA GLU A 33 -16.67 -3.69 -11.21
C GLU A 33 -15.59 -4.24 -12.14
N MET A 34 -14.31 -4.17 -11.78
CA MET A 34 -13.20 -4.68 -12.61
C MET A 34 -13.12 -6.21 -12.64
N GLU A 35 -13.68 -6.87 -11.63
CA GLU A 35 -13.67 -8.33 -11.50
C GLU A 35 -12.28 -9.01 -11.44
N ASP A 36 -11.22 -8.22 -11.18
CA ASP A 36 -9.86 -8.75 -10.99
C ASP A 36 -9.79 -9.67 -9.76
N ASP A 37 -9.17 -10.86 -9.91
CA ASP A 37 -8.97 -11.83 -8.82
C ASP A 37 -8.05 -11.28 -7.73
N VAL A 38 -6.90 -10.71 -8.13
CA VAL A 38 -5.89 -10.15 -7.23
C VAL A 38 -5.37 -8.86 -7.84
N THR A 39 -5.47 -7.77 -7.10
CA THR A 39 -4.99 -6.45 -7.53
C THR A 39 -3.88 -5.98 -6.59
N LEU A 40 -2.68 -5.74 -7.13
CA LEU A 40 -1.61 -5.03 -6.42
C LEU A 40 -1.67 -3.55 -6.80
N ILE A 41 -1.81 -2.67 -5.80
CA ILE A 41 -1.80 -1.23 -6.00
C ILE A 41 -0.57 -0.63 -5.32
N THR A 42 0.29 -0.01 -6.13
CA THR A 42 1.48 0.69 -5.64
C THR A 42 1.26 2.19 -5.69
N ARG A 43 1.48 2.86 -4.55
CA ARG A 43 1.43 4.32 -4.43
C ARG A 43 2.51 4.79 -3.46
N PRO A 44 2.96 6.05 -3.54
CA PRO A 44 3.92 6.58 -2.57
C PRO A 44 3.43 6.48 -1.11
N ARG A 45 4.36 6.64 -0.17
CA ARG A 45 4.03 6.63 1.28
C ARG A 45 3.05 7.74 1.61
N ARG A 46 2.18 7.51 2.61
CA ARG A 46 1.20 8.49 3.11
C ARG A 46 0.13 8.94 2.09
N PHE A 47 -0.14 8.15 1.05
CA PHE A 47 -1.20 8.41 0.05
C PHE A 47 -2.60 7.88 0.42
N GLY A 48 -2.82 7.52 1.68
CA GLY A 48 -4.11 7.02 2.15
C GLY A 48 -4.36 5.52 1.93
N LYS A 49 -3.33 4.74 1.52
CA LYS A 49 -3.44 3.29 1.29
C LYS A 49 -4.09 2.53 2.45
N THR A 50 -3.51 2.61 3.65
CA THR A 50 -4.06 1.96 4.86
C THR A 50 -5.48 2.39 5.19
N LEU A 51 -5.79 3.68 5.03
CA LEU A 51 -7.14 4.18 5.30
C LEU A 51 -8.16 3.63 4.28
N ASN A 52 -7.78 3.54 3.00
CA ASN A 52 -8.62 2.92 1.98
C ASN A 52 -8.77 1.42 2.22
N MET A 53 -7.72 0.71 2.65
CA MET A 53 -7.81 -0.71 3.03
C MET A 53 -8.74 -0.93 4.22
N ASP A 54 -8.68 -0.08 5.25
CA ASP A 54 -9.62 -0.14 6.38
C ASP A 54 -11.06 0.22 5.95
N MET A 55 -11.23 1.17 5.03
CA MET A 55 -12.53 1.51 4.45
C MET A 55 -13.14 0.33 3.67
N LEU A 56 -12.34 -0.39 2.86
CA LEU A 56 -12.77 -1.62 2.20
C LEU A 56 -13.14 -2.71 3.21
N ASN A 57 -12.35 -2.89 4.27
CA ASN A 57 -12.68 -3.81 5.35
C ASN A 57 -14.01 -3.45 6.01
N CYS A 58 -14.24 -2.16 6.32
CA CYS A 58 -15.51 -1.66 6.85
C CYS A 58 -16.68 -1.88 5.88
N PHE A 59 -16.43 -1.81 4.57
CA PHE A 59 -17.47 -1.97 3.57
C PHE A 59 -17.85 -3.44 3.35
N PHE A 60 -16.89 -4.33 3.14
CA PHE A 60 -17.17 -5.71 2.75
C PHE A 60 -17.38 -6.67 3.92
N SER A 61 -16.68 -6.47 5.04
CA SER A 61 -16.57 -7.49 6.09
C SER A 61 -17.89 -7.73 6.83
N ASN A 62 -18.24 -9.01 7.03
CA ASN A 62 -19.39 -9.41 7.84
C ASN A 62 -19.35 -8.87 9.28
N LYS A 63 -18.18 -8.51 9.80
CA LYS A 63 -18.04 -7.83 11.10
C LYS A 63 -18.78 -6.48 11.14
N TYR A 64 -18.87 -5.81 10.00
CA TYR A 64 -19.54 -4.52 9.84
C TYR A 64 -20.93 -4.67 9.20
N LYS A 65 -21.52 -5.87 9.25
CA LYS A 65 -22.93 -6.04 8.91
C LYS A 65 -23.77 -5.06 9.72
N ASP A 66 -24.72 -4.40 9.06
CA ASP A 66 -25.61 -3.39 9.64
C ASP A 66 -24.90 -2.07 10.03
N ARG A 67 -23.69 -1.82 9.51
CA ARG A 67 -22.93 -0.58 9.73
C ARG A 67 -22.95 0.37 8.54
N GLY A 68 -24.11 0.44 7.87
CA GLY A 68 -24.37 1.39 6.79
C GLY A 68 -24.20 2.85 7.20
N ASP A 69 -24.35 3.15 8.50
CA ASP A 69 -24.11 4.48 9.11
C ASP A 69 -22.72 5.06 8.76
N LEU A 70 -21.71 4.20 8.58
CA LEU A 70 -20.36 4.64 8.23
C LEU A 70 -20.28 5.28 6.84
N PHE A 71 -21.15 4.87 5.93
CA PHE A 71 -21.13 5.26 4.52
C PHE A 71 -22.20 6.29 4.17
N GLU A 72 -23.12 6.61 5.07
CA GLU A 72 -24.13 7.64 4.85
C GLU A 72 -23.50 8.98 4.47
N GLY A 73 -24.05 9.60 3.42
CA GLY A 73 -23.56 10.86 2.86
C GLY A 73 -22.32 10.73 1.97
N LEU A 74 -21.77 9.52 1.78
CA LEU A 74 -20.66 9.26 0.86
C LEU A 74 -21.16 8.80 -0.52
N ASP A 75 -20.32 8.94 -1.53
CA ASP A 75 -20.62 8.68 -2.93
C ASP A 75 -21.11 7.25 -3.17
N ILE A 76 -20.42 6.25 -2.60
CA ILE A 76 -20.82 4.83 -2.75
C ILE A 76 -22.23 4.56 -2.23
N TRP A 77 -22.67 5.32 -1.23
CA TRP A 77 -23.94 5.07 -0.55
C TRP A 77 -25.14 5.63 -1.31
N LYS A 78 -24.91 6.39 -2.39
CA LYS A 78 -25.96 6.86 -3.31
C LYS A 78 -26.56 5.69 -4.09
N GLU A 79 -25.79 4.64 -4.35
CA GLU A 79 -26.17 3.50 -5.19
C GLU A 79 -26.78 2.34 -4.38
N GLU A 80 -27.96 1.85 -4.78
CA GLU A 80 -28.70 0.84 -4.01
C GLU A 80 -28.02 -0.53 -3.97
N ASP A 81 -27.43 -0.97 -5.09
CA ASP A 81 -26.78 -2.27 -5.17
C ASP A 81 -25.59 -2.36 -4.23
N TYR A 82 -24.83 -1.27 -4.07
CA TYR A 82 -23.72 -1.20 -3.12
C TYR A 82 -24.19 -1.17 -1.66
N ARG A 83 -25.35 -0.59 -1.35
CA ARG A 83 -25.96 -0.70 0.00
C ARG A 83 -26.29 -2.16 0.35
N ARG A 84 -26.75 -2.95 -0.61
CA ARG A 84 -27.04 -4.39 -0.41
C ARG A 84 -25.78 -5.24 -0.30
N LEU A 85 -24.67 -4.79 -0.89
CA LEU A 85 -23.38 -5.46 -0.87
C LEU A 85 -22.62 -5.30 0.46
N GLN A 86 -22.87 -4.20 1.18
CA GLN A 86 -22.18 -3.86 2.42
C GLN A 86 -22.32 -4.95 3.49
N GLY A 87 -21.19 -5.34 4.09
CA GLY A 87 -21.11 -6.30 5.18
C GLY A 87 -21.45 -7.74 4.79
N THR A 88 -21.39 -8.08 3.50
CA THR A 88 -21.83 -9.41 3.00
C THR A 88 -20.73 -10.42 2.81
N TYR A 89 -19.44 -10.07 2.94
CA TYR A 89 -18.31 -10.96 2.69
C TYR A 89 -17.48 -11.22 3.95
N PRO A 90 -16.96 -12.45 4.14
CA PRO A 90 -15.88 -12.66 5.09
C PRO A 90 -14.63 -11.98 4.54
N VAL A 91 -13.96 -11.20 5.39
CA VAL A 91 -12.72 -10.48 5.04
C VAL A 91 -11.61 -10.93 5.97
N ILE A 92 -10.45 -11.26 5.39
CA ILE A 92 -9.17 -11.40 6.08
C ILE A 92 -8.36 -10.14 5.79
N PHE A 93 -8.00 -9.39 6.83
CA PHE A 93 -7.15 -8.21 6.68
C PHE A 93 -5.81 -8.43 7.39
N LEU A 94 -4.72 -8.35 6.61
CA LEU A 94 -3.33 -8.46 7.04
C LEU A 94 -2.61 -7.15 6.78
N SER A 95 -1.66 -6.80 7.65
CA SER A 95 -0.71 -5.71 7.41
C SER A 95 0.68 -6.20 7.73
N PHE A 96 1.63 -5.97 6.81
CA PHE A 96 3.04 -6.27 7.01
C PHE A 96 3.85 -5.06 7.48
N ALA A 97 3.17 -3.96 7.86
CA ALA A 97 3.79 -2.74 8.36
C ALA A 97 4.73 -2.94 9.55
N ASP A 98 4.45 -3.95 10.39
CA ASP A 98 5.21 -4.24 11.61
C ASP A 98 6.29 -5.32 11.42
N ILE A 99 6.41 -5.90 10.22
CA ILE A 99 7.43 -6.91 9.92
C ILE A 99 8.74 -6.21 9.54
N LYS A 100 9.53 -5.85 10.57
CA LYS A 100 10.72 -5.00 10.44
C LYS A 100 12.00 -5.60 11.01
N ALA A 101 11.99 -6.90 11.27
CA ALA A 101 13.18 -7.59 11.74
C ALA A 101 14.36 -7.48 10.77
N ASN A 102 15.58 -7.56 11.29
CA ASN A 102 16.82 -7.45 10.51
C ASN A 102 17.41 -8.81 10.10
N ASN A 103 16.70 -9.91 10.35
CA ASN A 103 17.10 -11.25 9.96
C ASN A 103 15.88 -12.12 9.64
N PHE A 104 16.08 -13.20 8.87
CA PHE A 104 14.99 -14.05 8.39
C PHE A 104 14.22 -14.76 9.52
N LYS A 105 14.91 -15.20 10.58
CA LYS A 105 14.29 -15.93 11.69
C LYS A 105 13.27 -15.06 12.44
N ASP A 106 13.66 -13.83 12.77
CA ASP A 106 12.79 -12.88 13.46
C ASP A 106 11.70 -12.35 12.53
N THR A 107 12.01 -12.15 11.23
CA THR A 107 10.99 -11.83 10.23
C THR A 107 9.90 -12.90 10.19
N LYS A 108 10.28 -14.18 10.22
CA LYS A 108 9.31 -15.29 10.29
C LYS A 108 8.48 -15.25 11.57
N ASN A 109 9.07 -14.87 12.71
CA ASN A 109 8.33 -14.69 13.97
C ASN A 109 7.27 -13.59 13.83
N ASP A 110 7.62 -12.47 13.20
CA ASP A 110 6.70 -11.36 12.95
C ASP A 110 5.55 -11.77 12.03
N PHE A 111 5.83 -12.53 10.96
CA PHE A 111 4.78 -13.13 10.10
C PHE A 111 3.80 -13.97 10.92
N VAL A 112 4.30 -14.84 11.81
CA VAL A 112 3.43 -15.68 12.65
C VAL A 112 2.63 -14.83 13.62
N SER A 113 3.20 -13.76 14.18
CA SER A 113 2.47 -12.84 15.05
C SER A 113 1.31 -12.18 14.31
N VAL A 114 1.56 -11.62 13.12
CA VAL A 114 0.52 -11.00 12.28
C VAL A 114 -0.58 -12.00 11.93
N ILE A 115 -0.21 -13.21 11.51
CA ILE A 115 -1.18 -14.27 11.20
C ILE A 115 -1.97 -14.68 12.44
N ASN A 116 -1.31 -14.84 13.59
CA ASN A 116 -1.98 -15.23 14.83
C ASN A 116 -2.98 -14.16 15.29
N ASP A 117 -2.67 -12.88 15.13
CA ASP A 117 -3.60 -11.79 15.46
C ASP A 117 -4.86 -11.83 14.58
N VAL A 118 -4.71 -12.16 13.29
CA VAL A 118 -5.86 -12.40 12.41
C VAL A 118 -6.66 -13.63 12.88
N TYR A 119 -6.00 -14.73 13.21
CA TYR A 119 -6.70 -15.90 13.79
C TYR A 119 -7.47 -15.53 15.06
N LYS A 120 -6.89 -14.76 15.98
CA LYS A 120 -7.57 -14.29 17.20
C LYS A 120 -8.83 -13.48 16.90
N GLN A 121 -8.80 -12.63 15.88
CA GLN A 121 -9.99 -11.87 15.43
C GLN A 121 -11.13 -12.79 14.97
N HIS A 122 -10.82 -14.00 14.50
CA HIS A 122 -11.77 -15.02 14.10
C HIS A 122 -11.96 -16.15 15.12
N SER A 123 -11.54 -15.97 16.37
CA SER A 123 -11.67 -16.97 17.44
C SER A 123 -13.10 -17.46 17.72
N TYR A 124 -14.13 -16.71 17.29
CA TYR A 124 -15.53 -17.16 17.33
C TYR A 124 -15.76 -18.45 16.53
N LEU A 125 -14.91 -18.74 15.53
CA LEU A 125 -14.92 -19.97 14.76
C LEU A 125 -14.66 -21.23 15.61
N LEU A 126 -13.93 -21.12 16.73
CA LEU A 126 -13.68 -22.24 17.64
C LEU A 126 -14.97 -22.81 18.26
N LYS A 127 -16.01 -21.98 18.35
CA LYS A 127 -17.35 -22.35 18.85
C LYS A 127 -18.26 -22.93 17.77
N SER A 128 -17.81 -23.00 16.53
CA SER A 128 -18.60 -23.50 15.40
C SER A 128 -18.58 -25.03 15.34
N ASP A 129 -19.76 -25.63 15.15
CA ASP A 129 -19.92 -27.05 14.86
C ASP A 129 -19.61 -27.40 13.39
N LYS A 130 -19.41 -26.38 12.54
CA LYS A 130 -19.06 -26.57 11.12
C LYS A 130 -17.58 -26.87 10.88
N LEU A 131 -16.75 -26.74 11.92
CA LEU A 131 -15.31 -26.94 11.84
C LEU A 131 -14.91 -28.21 12.58
N THR A 132 -13.98 -28.94 12.01
CA THR A 132 -13.37 -30.11 12.63
C THR A 132 -12.39 -29.72 13.73
N GLU A 133 -12.14 -30.62 14.68
CA GLU A 133 -11.15 -30.40 15.74
C GLU A 133 -9.72 -30.24 15.18
N ALA A 134 -9.41 -30.89 14.05
CA ALA A 134 -8.14 -30.73 13.36
C ALA A 134 -7.93 -29.29 12.85
N GLU A 135 -8.96 -28.67 12.28
CA GLU A 135 -8.91 -27.27 11.84
C GLU A 135 -8.77 -26.30 13.01
N LYS A 136 -9.50 -26.56 14.10
CA LYS A 136 -9.40 -25.76 15.34
C LYS A 136 -8.02 -25.85 15.98
N THR A 137 -7.32 -26.97 15.83
CA THR A 137 -5.96 -27.17 16.37
C THR A 137 -4.95 -26.15 15.81
N ILE A 138 -5.15 -25.66 14.58
CA ILE A 138 -4.26 -24.65 13.96
C ILE A 138 -4.21 -23.36 14.79
N TYR A 139 -5.34 -22.94 15.38
CA TYR A 139 -5.38 -21.78 16.29
C TYR A 139 -4.43 -21.99 17.47
N GLY A 140 -4.50 -23.16 18.10
CA GLY A 140 -3.64 -23.50 19.23
C GLY A 140 -2.17 -23.56 18.84
N GLN A 141 -1.83 -24.08 17.65
CA GLN A 141 -0.45 -24.13 17.17
C GLN A 141 0.15 -22.73 16.97
N LEU A 142 -0.58 -21.84 16.28
CA LEU A 142 -0.14 -20.47 16.03
C LEU A 142 -0.06 -19.67 17.34
N ASP A 143 -1.06 -19.80 18.22
CA ASP A 143 -1.08 -19.07 19.48
C ASP A 143 0.01 -19.54 20.44
N THR A 144 0.22 -20.86 20.54
CA THR A 144 1.32 -21.43 21.35
C THR A 144 2.66 -20.94 20.83
N TYR A 145 2.88 -20.91 19.51
CA TYR A 145 4.13 -20.42 18.95
C TYR A 145 4.33 -18.92 19.18
N ALA A 146 3.30 -18.10 18.93
CA ALA A 146 3.38 -16.66 19.06
C ALA A 146 3.68 -16.25 20.52
N ASN A 147 3.03 -16.90 21.50
CA ASN A 147 3.21 -16.61 22.93
C ASN A 147 4.41 -17.33 23.56
N ASN A 148 5.13 -18.18 22.83
CA ASN A 148 6.34 -18.83 23.32
C ASN A 148 7.51 -17.83 23.34
N ALA A 149 8.09 -17.62 24.51
CA ALA A 149 9.26 -16.75 24.72
C ALA A 149 10.60 -17.44 24.44
N ASP A 150 10.60 -18.74 24.11
CA ASP A 150 11.81 -19.46 23.73
C ASP A 150 12.39 -18.91 22.43
N VAL A 151 13.66 -18.51 22.48
CA VAL A 151 14.43 -18.00 21.33
C VAL A 151 14.64 -19.10 20.29
N ASN A 152 14.58 -20.38 20.66
CA ASN A 152 14.77 -21.53 19.77
C ASN A 152 13.47 -22.13 19.26
N LYS A 153 12.33 -21.45 19.43
CA LYS A 153 11.05 -21.93 18.90
C LYS A 153 11.10 -22.09 17.38
N GLU A 154 10.63 -23.22 16.89
CA GLU A 154 10.52 -23.51 15.47
C GLU A 154 9.08 -23.79 15.05
N ILE A 155 8.75 -23.28 13.88
CA ILE A 155 7.52 -23.58 13.17
C ILE A 155 7.89 -23.83 11.71
N SER A 156 7.27 -24.83 11.10
CA SER A 156 7.53 -25.17 9.72
C SER A 156 6.99 -24.07 8.81
N ASN A 157 7.75 -23.75 7.75
CA ASN A 157 7.31 -22.77 6.76
C ASN A 157 5.98 -23.18 6.12
N GLU A 158 5.73 -24.48 5.97
CA GLU A 158 4.48 -25.03 5.41
C GLU A 158 3.25 -24.63 6.22
N ILE A 159 3.32 -24.69 7.56
CA ILE A 159 2.21 -24.27 8.44
C ILE A 159 1.93 -22.79 8.25
N VAL A 160 2.97 -21.95 8.26
CA VAL A 160 2.84 -20.49 8.13
C VAL A 160 2.31 -20.11 6.75
N CYS A 161 2.86 -20.70 5.68
CA CYS A 161 2.46 -20.44 4.30
C CYS A 161 1.00 -20.80 4.03
N ARG A 162 0.49 -21.88 4.64
CA ARG A 162 -0.90 -22.34 4.44
C ARG A 162 -1.90 -21.74 5.43
N ALA A 163 -1.44 -20.96 6.41
CA ALA A 163 -2.31 -20.48 7.48
C ALA A 163 -3.46 -19.62 6.95
N ILE A 164 -3.22 -18.70 6.01
CA ILE A 164 -4.28 -17.84 5.47
C ILE A 164 -5.27 -18.63 4.62
N LYS A 165 -4.79 -19.54 3.77
CA LYS A 165 -5.65 -20.46 3.01
C LYS A 165 -6.53 -21.31 3.93
N SER A 166 -5.96 -21.82 5.02
CA SER A 166 -6.70 -22.62 6.00
C SER A 166 -7.77 -21.80 6.71
N LEU A 167 -7.46 -20.55 7.09
CA LEU A 167 -8.45 -19.65 7.66
C LEU A 167 -9.56 -19.31 6.67
N ALA A 168 -9.21 -19.09 5.39
CA ALA A 168 -10.17 -18.83 4.34
C ALA A 168 -11.14 -20.00 4.14
N GLU A 169 -10.66 -21.24 4.20
CA GLU A 169 -11.48 -22.45 4.21
C GLU A 169 -12.48 -22.47 5.38
N MET A 170 -11.99 -22.18 6.58
CA MET A 170 -12.83 -22.18 7.78
C MET A 170 -13.91 -21.10 7.71
N LEU A 171 -13.57 -19.91 7.21
CA LEU A 171 -14.53 -18.82 6.97
C LEU A 171 -15.54 -19.19 5.91
N TYR A 172 -15.12 -19.84 4.82
CA TYR A 172 -16.01 -20.35 3.79
C TYR A 172 -17.00 -21.38 4.36
N LYS A 173 -16.55 -22.35 5.15
CA LYS A 173 -17.43 -23.32 5.85
C LYS A 173 -18.41 -22.61 6.78
N TYR A 174 -17.95 -21.58 7.50
CA TYR A 174 -18.77 -20.85 8.45
C TYR A 174 -19.86 -20.02 7.78
N TYR A 175 -19.50 -19.16 6.82
CA TYR A 175 -20.38 -18.19 6.18
C TYR A 175 -21.04 -18.69 4.89
N GLY A 176 -20.51 -19.74 4.26
CA GLY A 176 -20.97 -20.23 2.96
C GLY A 176 -20.59 -19.32 1.78
N LYS A 177 -19.62 -18.42 1.98
CA LYS A 177 -19.17 -17.44 0.98
C LYS A 177 -17.65 -17.40 0.91
N LYS A 178 -17.10 -17.22 -0.29
CA LYS A 178 -15.67 -17.00 -0.51
C LYS A 178 -15.20 -15.71 0.17
N VAL A 179 -13.91 -15.63 0.41
CA VAL A 179 -13.27 -14.64 1.29
C VAL A 179 -12.58 -13.56 0.47
N ILE A 180 -12.74 -12.30 0.89
CA ILE A 180 -11.93 -11.19 0.39
C ILE A 180 -10.67 -11.08 1.26
N ILE A 181 -9.50 -10.99 0.63
CA ILE A 181 -8.22 -10.85 1.34
C ILE A 181 -7.62 -9.47 1.07
N LEU A 182 -7.40 -8.71 2.14
CA LEU A 182 -6.74 -7.41 2.09
C LEU A 182 -5.35 -7.55 2.71
N LEU A 183 -4.31 -7.15 1.99
CA LEU A 183 -2.93 -7.17 2.47
C LEU A 183 -2.29 -5.80 2.30
N ASP A 184 -2.09 -5.08 3.40
CA ASP A 184 -1.43 -3.78 3.39
C ASP A 184 0.08 -3.88 3.66
N GLU A 185 0.82 -2.93 3.07
CA GLU A 185 2.28 -2.78 3.14
C GLU A 185 3.07 -4.06 2.84
N TYR A 186 2.67 -4.80 1.80
CA TYR A 186 3.26 -6.10 1.47
C TYR A 186 4.79 -6.07 1.27
N ASP A 187 5.33 -4.93 0.84
CA ASP A 187 6.72 -4.73 0.46
C ASP A 187 7.62 -4.28 1.63
N THR A 188 7.06 -3.97 2.80
CA THR A 188 7.84 -3.62 4.01
C THR A 188 8.88 -4.69 4.38
N PRO A 189 8.54 -5.98 4.55
CA PRO A 189 9.53 -7.00 4.89
C PRO A 189 10.57 -7.19 3.78
N MET A 190 10.19 -6.97 2.52
CA MET A 190 11.11 -7.07 1.37
C MET A 190 12.17 -5.96 1.42
N GLN A 191 11.78 -4.73 1.76
CA GLN A 191 12.72 -3.62 1.94
C GLN A 191 13.73 -3.91 3.06
N GLU A 192 13.27 -4.46 4.18
CA GLU A 192 14.13 -4.80 5.31
C GLU A 192 15.08 -5.97 4.98
N ALA A 193 14.59 -6.98 4.25
CA ALA A 193 15.41 -8.09 3.79
C ALA A 193 16.52 -7.66 2.84
N TYR A 194 16.22 -6.72 1.94
CA TYR A 194 17.21 -6.15 1.05
C TYR A 194 18.28 -5.37 1.84
N VAL A 195 17.86 -4.46 2.71
CA VAL A 195 18.79 -3.60 3.48
C VAL A 195 19.69 -4.42 4.42
N ASN A 196 19.19 -5.51 4.98
CA ASN A 196 19.90 -6.31 5.98
C ASN A 196 20.49 -7.63 5.43
N GLY A 197 20.35 -7.90 4.13
CA GLY A 197 21.04 -9.00 3.44
C GLY A 197 20.47 -10.40 3.66
N TYR A 198 19.16 -10.54 3.86
CA TYR A 198 18.45 -11.85 3.95
C TYR A 198 17.36 -12.01 2.86
N TRP A 199 17.59 -11.36 1.72
CA TRP A 199 16.65 -11.26 0.59
C TRP A 199 16.22 -12.62 0.03
N GLU A 200 17.17 -13.51 -0.27
CA GLU A 200 16.91 -14.80 -0.94
C GLU A 200 16.00 -15.73 -0.11
N GLU A 201 16.26 -15.80 1.20
CA GLU A 201 15.44 -16.59 2.12
C GLU A 201 14.00 -16.04 2.20
N LEU A 202 13.86 -14.72 2.29
CA LEU A 202 12.54 -14.09 2.37
C LEU A 202 11.77 -14.20 1.06
N VAL A 203 12.42 -14.04 -0.11
CA VAL A 203 11.79 -14.20 -1.42
C VAL A 203 11.19 -15.60 -1.54
N THR A 204 11.96 -16.63 -1.19
CA THR A 204 11.52 -18.03 -1.27
C THR A 204 10.31 -18.30 -0.36
N PHE A 205 10.36 -17.78 0.87
CA PHE A 205 9.25 -17.88 1.83
C PHE A 205 8.00 -17.13 1.33
N THR A 206 8.15 -15.88 0.91
CA THR A 206 7.06 -15.00 0.48
C THR A 206 6.39 -15.52 -0.78
N ARG A 207 7.16 -16.04 -1.74
CA ARG A 207 6.62 -16.70 -2.95
C ARG A 207 5.70 -17.86 -2.57
N SER A 208 6.13 -18.70 -1.63
CA SER A 208 5.32 -19.83 -1.14
C SER A 208 4.04 -19.37 -0.41
N PHE A 209 4.17 -18.34 0.44
CA PHE A 209 3.06 -17.75 1.18
C PHE A 209 2.02 -17.11 0.23
N PHE A 210 2.47 -16.31 -0.75
CA PHE A 210 1.61 -15.68 -1.76
C PHE A 210 0.98 -16.69 -2.70
N ASN A 211 1.71 -17.71 -3.16
CA ASN A 211 1.14 -18.78 -3.97
C ASN A 211 0.01 -19.51 -3.22
N SER A 212 0.20 -19.82 -1.94
CA SER A 212 -0.83 -20.48 -1.13
C SER A 212 -2.05 -19.58 -0.89
N THR A 213 -1.81 -18.29 -0.66
CA THR A 213 -2.85 -17.32 -0.29
C THR A 213 -3.67 -16.83 -1.47
N PHE A 214 -3.01 -16.48 -2.58
CA PHE A 214 -3.61 -15.72 -3.69
C PHE A 214 -3.78 -16.51 -4.99
N LYS A 215 -3.02 -17.62 -5.18
CA LYS A 215 -3.10 -18.43 -6.42
C LYS A 215 -3.89 -19.71 -6.24
N THR A 216 -3.49 -20.51 -5.25
CA THR A 216 -3.98 -21.89 -5.07
C THR A 216 -5.08 -21.98 -4.02
N ASN A 217 -5.64 -20.84 -3.59
CA ASN A 217 -6.71 -20.76 -2.61
C ASN A 217 -8.09 -20.81 -3.28
N PRO A 218 -8.82 -21.94 -3.25
CA PRO A 218 -10.12 -22.05 -3.89
C PRO A 218 -11.22 -21.25 -3.17
N TYR A 219 -10.94 -20.79 -1.94
CA TYR A 219 -11.86 -20.05 -1.09
C TYR A 219 -11.68 -18.53 -1.21
N LEU A 220 -10.73 -18.08 -2.05
CA LEU A 220 -10.56 -16.67 -2.39
C LEU A 220 -11.70 -16.21 -3.31
N GLU A 221 -12.32 -15.09 -2.95
CA GLU A 221 -13.21 -14.33 -3.83
C GLU A 221 -12.38 -13.36 -4.65
N ARG A 222 -11.75 -12.39 -3.97
CA ARG A 222 -10.85 -11.37 -4.54
C ARG A 222 -9.84 -10.90 -3.51
N ALA A 223 -8.74 -10.30 -3.96
CA ALA A 223 -7.75 -9.71 -3.08
C ALA A 223 -7.24 -8.34 -3.53
N ILE A 224 -6.92 -7.49 -2.57
CA ILE A 224 -6.13 -6.28 -2.79
C ILE A 224 -4.85 -6.38 -1.96
N MET A 225 -3.74 -6.05 -2.62
CA MET A 225 -2.45 -5.82 -1.99
C MET A 225 -2.06 -4.35 -2.17
N THR A 226 -1.48 -3.74 -1.15
CA THR A 226 -0.97 -2.36 -1.23
C THR A 226 0.50 -2.29 -0.82
N GLY A 227 1.26 -1.46 -1.53
CA GLY A 227 2.68 -1.22 -1.26
C GLY A 227 3.18 0.08 -1.88
N ILE A 228 4.48 0.31 -1.85
CA ILE A 228 5.13 1.45 -2.51
C ILE A 228 5.67 1.05 -3.87
N THR A 229 6.29 -0.12 -3.93
CA THR A 229 7.00 -0.60 -5.11
C THR A 229 6.35 -1.86 -5.65
N ARG A 230 6.55 -2.14 -6.94
CA ARG A 230 6.30 -3.45 -7.51
C ARG A 230 7.61 -4.21 -7.49
N VAL A 231 7.74 -5.16 -6.56
CA VAL A 231 8.89 -6.08 -6.56
C VAL A 231 8.79 -6.97 -7.81
N SER A 232 9.90 -7.15 -8.54
CA SER A 232 9.93 -7.89 -9.83
C SER A 232 9.25 -9.27 -9.78
N LYS A 233 8.60 -9.63 -10.90
CA LYS A 233 7.96 -10.95 -11.11
C LYS A 233 8.94 -12.12 -10.97
N GLU A 234 10.21 -11.95 -11.29
CA GLU A 234 11.21 -13.02 -11.16
C GLU A 234 11.50 -13.41 -9.70
N SER A 235 11.05 -12.59 -8.75
CA SER A 235 11.21 -12.83 -7.31
C SER A 235 9.96 -13.45 -6.68
N ILE A 236 9.01 -12.67 -6.16
CA ILE A 236 7.93 -13.18 -5.30
C ILE A 236 6.61 -13.44 -6.02
N PHE A 237 6.42 -12.86 -7.22
CA PHE A 237 5.17 -12.95 -7.99
C PHE A 237 5.25 -13.93 -9.17
N SER A 238 6.33 -14.70 -9.31
CA SER A 238 6.56 -15.60 -10.46
C SER A 238 5.42 -16.59 -10.66
N ASP A 239 4.81 -17.03 -9.56
CA ASP A 239 3.74 -18.03 -9.57
C ASP A 239 2.33 -17.39 -9.61
N LEU A 240 2.24 -16.06 -9.60
CA LEU A 240 1.00 -15.28 -9.58
C LEU A 240 0.68 -14.71 -10.97
N ASN A 241 0.21 -15.57 -11.86
CA ASN A 241 -0.24 -15.17 -13.19
C ASN A 241 -1.68 -14.59 -13.24
N ASN A 242 -2.34 -14.45 -12.09
CA ASN A 242 -3.66 -13.82 -11.91
C ASN A 242 -3.57 -12.45 -11.20
N LEU A 243 -2.38 -11.85 -11.16
CA LEU A 243 -2.13 -10.57 -10.50
C LEU A 243 -2.23 -9.41 -11.49
N GLU A 244 -3.23 -8.55 -11.29
CA GLU A 244 -3.28 -7.23 -11.92
C GLU A 244 -2.44 -6.25 -11.11
N VAL A 245 -1.58 -5.48 -11.79
CA VAL A 245 -0.69 -4.52 -11.12
C VAL A 245 -1.02 -3.10 -11.55
N VAL A 246 -1.39 -2.27 -10.57
CA VAL A 246 -1.69 -0.84 -10.76
C VAL A 246 -0.61 -0.01 -10.09
N THR A 247 0.19 0.64 -10.91
CA THR A 247 1.33 1.49 -10.54
C THR A 247 0.98 2.98 -10.66
N THR A 248 1.95 3.86 -10.39
CA THR A 248 1.82 5.31 -10.62
C THR A 248 1.68 5.68 -12.09
N LEU A 249 2.11 4.83 -13.03
CA LEU A 249 1.94 5.08 -14.47
C LEU A 249 0.64 4.50 -15.03
N SER A 250 -0.05 3.66 -14.26
CA SER A 250 -1.31 3.05 -14.66
C SER A 250 -2.47 4.05 -14.70
N LEU A 251 -3.40 3.86 -15.65
CA LEU A 251 -4.62 4.68 -15.79
C LEU A 251 -5.76 4.30 -14.84
N LYS A 252 -5.61 3.19 -14.08
CA LYS A 252 -6.59 2.74 -13.07
C LYS A 252 -6.34 3.45 -11.73
N TYR A 253 -7.43 3.72 -11.00
CA TYR A 253 -7.39 4.21 -9.61
C TYR A 253 -6.56 5.49 -9.44
N THR A 254 -6.63 6.42 -10.39
CA THR A 254 -5.78 7.62 -10.45
C THR A 254 -6.19 8.70 -9.45
N THR A 255 -7.47 8.75 -9.07
CA THR A 255 -8.02 9.77 -8.15
C THR A 255 -8.36 9.22 -6.76
N VAL A 256 -8.42 7.89 -6.60
CA VAL A 256 -8.83 7.26 -5.33
C VAL A 256 -7.72 7.20 -4.27
N PHE A 257 -6.47 7.45 -4.66
CA PHE A 257 -5.33 7.64 -3.76
C PHE A 257 -4.73 9.03 -3.96
N GLY A 258 -4.43 9.72 -2.87
CA GLY A 258 -4.10 11.16 -2.95
C GLY A 258 -5.35 12.03 -2.99
N PHE A 259 -5.14 13.35 -2.96
CA PHE A 259 -6.21 14.33 -3.14
C PHE A 259 -6.06 15.02 -4.49
N THR A 260 -7.15 15.17 -5.22
CA THR A 260 -7.20 16.00 -6.43
C THR A 260 -7.14 17.47 -6.03
N GLU A 261 -6.73 18.33 -6.96
CA GLU A 261 -6.78 19.78 -6.75
C GLU A 261 -8.13 20.27 -6.24
N GLN A 262 -9.22 19.80 -6.86
CA GLN A 262 -10.56 20.21 -6.46
C GLN A 262 -10.84 19.85 -5.00
N GLU A 263 -10.51 18.63 -4.58
CA GLU A 263 -10.70 18.19 -3.19
C GLU A 263 -9.85 18.98 -2.20
N VAL A 264 -8.62 19.35 -2.57
CA VAL A 264 -7.76 20.20 -1.75
C VAL A 264 -8.34 21.61 -1.64
N PHE A 265 -8.84 22.16 -2.74
CA PHE A 265 -9.39 23.51 -2.76
C PHE A 265 -10.70 23.59 -1.98
N ASP A 266 -11.57 22.58 -2.10
CA ASP A 266 -12.79 22.46 -1.31
C ASP A 266 -12.47 22.32 0.18
N ALA A 267 -11.44 21.55 0.53
CA ALA A 267 -10.97 21.43 1.91
C ALA A 267 -10.44 22.77 2.43
N LEU A 268 -9.65 23.51 1.64
CA LEU A 268 -9.18 24.84 2.04
C LEU A 268 -10.36 25.80 2.25
N ASP A 269 -11.39 25.76 1.40
CA ASP A 269 -12.58 26.59 1.55
C ASP A 269 -13.37 26.23 2.82
N GLU A 270 -13.57 24.93 3.13
CA GLU A 270 -14.22 24.47 4.36
C GLU A 270 -13.52 25.00 5.62
N PHE A 271 -12.19 25.15 5.56
CA PHE A 271 -11.36 25.62 6.67
C PHE A 271 -11.11 27.14 6.67
N ALA A 272 -11.78 27.89 5.79
CA ALA A 272 -11.61 29.33 5.60
C ALA A 272 -10.16 29.72 5.25
N LEU A 273 -9.53 28.93 4.38
CA LEU A 273 -8.16 29.08 3.88
C LEU A 273 -8.10 29.28 2.35
N SER A 274 -9.14 29.86 1.76
CA SER A 274 -9.26 30.05 0.30
C SER A 274 -8.12 30.89 -0.29
N GLU A 275 -7.61 31.86 0.47
CA GLU A 275 -6.50 32.74 0.04
C GLU A 275 -5.15 31.99 -0.04
N GLN A 276 -5.05 30.83 0.60
CA GLN A 276 -3.83 30.03 0.66
C GLN A 276 -3.70 29.02 -0.49
N LYS A 277 -4.71 28.89 -1.36
CA LYS A 277 -4.70 27.94 -2.50
C LYS A 277 -3.44 28.03 -3.35
N GLY A 278 -3.00 29.24 -3.68
CA GLY A 278 -1.78 29.47 -4.47
C GLY A 278 -0.51 29.02 -3.75
N GLU A 279 -0.41 29.26 -2.43
CA GLU A 279 0.74 28.82 -1.63
C GLU A 279 0.76 27.28 -1.50
N VAL A 280 -0.39 26.67 -1.22
CA VAL A 280 -0.56 25.22 -1.12
C VAL A 280 -0.22 24.54 -2.44
N LYS A 281 -0.71 25.05 -3.57
CA LYS A 281 -0.36 24.55 -4.90
C LYS A 281 1.15 24.63 -5.12
N ALA A 282 1.77 25.78 -4.86
CA ALA A 282 3.21 25.95 -5.08
C ALA A 282 4.08 24.99 -4.25
N TRP A 283 3.62 24.50 -3.10
CA TRP A 283 4.39 23.63 -2.20
C TRP A 283 4.09 22.15 -2.32
N TYR A 284 2.82 21.79 -2.44
CA TYR A 284 2.35 20.43 -2.24
C TYR A 284 1.83 19.76 -3.50
N ASP A 285 1.60 20.54 -4.57
CA ASP A 285 1.22 20.03 -5.88
C ASP A 285 2.38 19.37 -6.62
N GLY A 286 2.07 18.35 -7.41
CA GLY A 286 2.98 17.85 -8.44
C GLY A 286 3.01 16.33 -8.58
N PHE A 287 2.20 15.57 -7.86
CA PHE A 287 2.10 14.13 -8.15
C PHE A 287 1.26 13.92 -9.42
N VAL A 288 1.69 12.94 -10.21
CA VAL A 288 1.02 12.52 -11.45
C VAL A 288 0.76 11.03 -11.36
N PHE A 289 -0.49 10.61 -11.56
CA PHE A 289 -0.88 9.20 -11.61
C PHE A 289 -1.58 8.90 -12.94
N GLY A 290 -0.94 8.08 -13.78
CA GLY A 290 -1.37 7.90 -15.17
C GLY A 290 -1.43 9.26 -15.87
N GLU A 291 -2.59 9.61 -16.42
CA GLU A 291 -2.84 10.92 -17.04
C GLU A 291 -3.32 11.99 -16.05
N GLN A 292 -3.68 11.60 -14.83
CA GLN A 292 -4.20 12.53 -13.83
C GLN A 292 -3.05 13.35 -13.23
N LYS A 293 -3.09 14.65 -13.51
CA LYS A 293 -2.19 15.65 -12.92
C LYS A 293 -2.81 16.25 -11.67
N ASP A 294 -2.02 17.07 -11.00
CA ASP A 294 -2.40 17.88 -9.86
C ASP A 294 -2.96 17.05 -8.69
N ILE A 295 -2.25 15.96 -8.39
CA ILE A 295 -2.50 15.14 -7.21
C ILE A 295 -1.61 15.61 -6.06
N TYR A 296 -2.19 15.68 -4.88
CA TYR A 296 -1.59 16.15 -3.64
C TYR A 296 -1.43 15.00 -2.64
N ASN A 297 -0.36 15.05 -1.87
CA ASN A 297 -0.15 14.12 -0.76
C ASN A 297 -1.13 14.41 0.40
N PRO A 298 -1.99 13.45 0.80
CA PRO A 298 -2.98 13.65 1.86
C PRO A 298 -2.37 14.05 3.19
N TRP A 299 -1.21 13.51 3.55
CA TRP A 299 -0.56 13.82 4.81
C TRP A 299 -0.06 15.26 4.88
N SER A 300 0.51 15.78 3.79
CA SER A 300 0.90 17.19 3.70
C SER A 300 -0.31 18.12 3.82
N ILE A 301 -1.40 17.82 3.10
CA ILE A 301 -2.62 18.64 3.14
C ILE A 301 -3.28 18.60 4.52
N ILE A 302 -3.48 17.42 5.11
CA ILE A 302 -4.06 17.28 6.46
C ILE A 302 -3.23 18.03 7.49
N ASN A 303 -1.90 17.93 7.45
CA ASN A 303 -1.05 18.68 8.37
C ASN A 303 -1.14 20.20 8.12
N TYR A 304 -1.22 20.63 6.87
CA TYR A 304 -1.40 22.05 6.55
C TYR A 304 -2.73 22.59 7.07
N LEU A 305 -3.84 21.87 6.88
CA LEU A 305 -5.17 22.27 7.37
C LEU A 305 -5.19 22.42 8.90
N ASP A 306 -4.52 21.52 9.63
CA ASP A 306 -4.42 21.57 11.09
C ASP A 306 -3.49 22.70 11.58
N LYS A 307 -2.27 22.76 11.04
CA LYS A 307 -1.21 23.64 11.55
C LYS A 307 -1.19 25.04 10.93
N LYS A 308 -1.83 25.20 9.77
CA LYS A 308 -1.90 26.44 8.97
C LYS A 308 -0.54 27.03 8.64
N LYS A 309 0.44 26.15 8.43
CA LYS A 309 1.83 26.50 8.15
C LYS A 309 2.39 25.58 7.10
N ILE A 310 3.19 26.14 6.22
CA ILE A 310 4.01 25.38 5.30
C ILE A 310 5.15 24.69 6.07
N ALA A 311 5.32 23.40 5.81
CA ALA A 311 6.45 22.60 6.26
C ALA A 311 6.65 21.37 5.35
N LEU A 312 7.75 20.65 5.58
CA LEU A 312 8.13 19.42 4.87
C LEU A 312 7.42 18.19 5.45
N TYR A 313 6.09 18.25 5.55
CA TYR A 313 5.27 17.26 6.24
C TYR A 313 5.45 15.84 5.70
N TRP A 314 5.45 15.67 4.39
CA TRP A 314 5.62 14.35 3.78
C TRP A 314 7.08 13.92 3.85
N ALA A 315 7.99 14.78 3.39
CA ALA A 315 9.42 14.49 3.27
C ALA A 315 10.11 14.16 4.60
N GLU A 316 9.67 14.74 5.73
CA GLU A 316 10.20 14.42 7.06
C GLU A 316 9.54 13.17 7.68
N SER A 317 8.41 12.71 7.13
CA SER A 317 7.65 11.55 7.65
C SER A 317 7.93 10.24 6.92
N SER A 318 8.51 10.30 5.72
CA SER A 318 8.91 9.12 4.96
C SER A 318 10.19 8.54 5.56
N SER A 319 10.21 7.23 5.86
CA SER A 319 11.46 6.59 6.26
C SER A 319 12.34 6.48 5.01
N ASN A 320 13.21 7.46 4.81
CA ASN A 320 14.03 7.59 3.61
C ASN A 320 15.24 6.66 3.62
N GLY A 321 15.27 5.63 4.49
CA GLY A 321 16.46 4.78 4.70
C GLY A 321 17.01 4.20 3.40
N LEU A 322 16.16 3.63 2.55
CA LEU A 322 16.56 3.04 1.27
C LEU A 322 17.07 4.11 0.28
N ILE A 323 16.27 5.14 -0.02
CA ILE A 323 16.69 6.21 -0.96
C ILE A 323 17.90 6.97 -0.45
N ASN A 324 17.97 7.31 0.83
CA ASN A 324 19.13 7.98 1.41
C ASN A 324 20.40 7.13 1.27
N ASN A 325 20.29 5.82 1.52
CA ASN A 325 21.40 4.89 1.35
C ASN A 325 21.85 4.82 -0.12
N LEU A 326 20.90 4.69 -1.05
CA LEU A 326 21.17 4.68 -2.50
C LEU A 326 21.77 5.98 -3.01
N VAL A 327 21.31 7.14 -2.54
CA VAL A 327 21.87 8.45 -2.93
C VAL A 327 23.26 8.68 -2.34
N GLN A 328 23.47 8.33 -1.07
CA GLN A 328 24.76 8.52 -0.40
C GLN A 328 25.86 7.63 -0.98
N LYS A 329 25.54 6.34 -1.17
CA LYS A 329 26.45 5.34 -1.78
C LYS A 329 26.47 5.37 -3.29
N GLY A 330 25.51 6.07 -3.91
CA GLY A 330 25.33 6.15 -5.35
C GLY A 330 26.54 6.71 -6.08
N SER A 331 26.59 6.41 -7.38
CA SER A 331 27.66 6.82 -8.27
C SER A 331 27.78 8.36 -8.37
N PRO A 332 28.92 8.88 -8.85
CA PRO A 332 29.04 10.30 -9.20
C PRO A 332 27.98 10.77 -10.21
N TYR A 333 27.48 9.87 -11.07
CA TYR A 333 26.43 10.20 -12.04
C TYR A 333 25.09 10.47 -11.35
N ILE A 334 24.65 9.60 -10.44
CA ILE A 334 23.42 9.82 -9.64
C ILE A 334 23.48 11.17 -8.93
N LYS A 335 24.62 11.49 -8.31
CA LYS A 335 24.81 12.78 -7.60
C LYS A 335 24.68 13.98 -8.53
N LYS A 336 25.31 13.93 -9.72
CA LYS A 336 25.20 14.99 -10.73
C LYS A 336 23.78 15.16 -11.27
N MET A 337 23.06 14.07 -11.49
CA MET A 337 21.66 14.12 -11.92
C MET A 337 20.74 14.68 -10.83
N LEU A 338 21.00 14.36 -9.56
CA LEU A 338 20.30 15.00 -8.45
C LEU A 338 20.59 16.50 -8.35
N GLU A 339 21.83 16.94 -8.57
CA GLU A 339 22.16 18.37 -8.64
C GLU A 339 21.38 19.09 -9.76
N THR A 340 21.23 18.43 -10.92
CA THR A 340 20.43 18.91 -12.06
C THR A 340 18.95 19.03 -11.66
N LEU A 341 18.39 18.02 -11.01
CA LEU A 341 17.02 18.07 -10.48
C LEU A 341 16.83 19.19 -9.44
N ILE A 342 17.82 19.45 -8.59
CA ILE A 342 17.79 20.49 -7.55
C ILE A 342 17.93 21.90 -8.13
N SER A 343 18.56 22.06 -9.30
CA SER A 343 18.58 23.34 -10.03
C SER A 343 17.23 23.66 -10.68
N GLY A 344 16.32 22.69 -10.73
CA GLY A 344 14.99 22.82 -11.34
C GLY A 344 14.95 22.34 -12.79
N GLU A 345 16.01 21.68 -13.26
CA GLU A 345 16.07 21.04 -14.57
C GLU A 345 15.51 19.61 -14.52
N ASN A 346 15.14 19.09 -15.69
CA ASN A 346 14.62 17.74 -15.84
C ASN A 346 15.75 16.76 -16.22
N ILE A 347 15.55 15.48 -15.94
CA ILE A 347 16.44 14.40 -16.41
C ILE A 347 15.69 13.48 -17.35
N LYS A 348 16.42 12.86 -18.28
CA LYS A 348 15.89 11.83 -19.18
C LYS A 348 16.54 10.50 -18.84
N VAL A 349 15.73 9.53 -18.44
CA VAL A 349 16.20 8.21 -17.97
C VAL A 349 15.20 7.12 -18.39
N PRO A 350 15.65 5.89 -18.64
CA PRO A 350 14.75 4.76 -18.80
C PRO A 350 14.12 4.40 -17.44
N ILE A 351 12.89 3.90 -17.48
CA ILE A 351 12.16 3.46 -16.28
C ILE A 351 11.65 2.05 -16.47
N ASP A 352 11.92 1.18 -15.50
CA ASP A 352 11.29 -0.13 -15.38
C ASP A 352 10.36 -0.14 -14.16
N GLU A 353 9.06 -0.34 -14.40
CA GLU A 353 8.07 -0.47 -13.32
C GLU A 353 8.26 -1.76 -12.51
N GLN A 354 9.03 -2.72 -13.00
CA GLN A 354 9.40 -3.96 -12.34
C GLN A 354 10.75 -3.81 -11.65
N ILE A 355 10.73 -3.27 -10.44
CA ILE A 355 11.97 -3.02 -9.71
C ILE A 355 12.56 -4.35 -9.22
N VAL A 356 13.72 -4.70 -9.77
CA VAL A 356 14.57 -5.79 -9.30
C VAL A 356 15.44 -5.24 -8.18
N PHE A 357 15.10 -5.53 -6.92
CA PHE A 357 15.81 -4.97 -5.77
C PHE A 357 17.30 -5.31 -5.75
N SER A 358 17.68 -6.51 -6.20
CA SER A 358 19.09 -6.91 -6.31
C SER A 358 19.89 -6.05 -7.29
N GLU A 359 19.24 -5.32 -8.21
CA GLU A 359 19.90 -4.41 -9.15
C GLU A 359 20.15 -3.02 -8.57
N LEU A 360 19.54 -2.66 -7.44
CA LEU A 360 19.63 -1.30 -6.88
C LEU A 360 21.07 -0.90 -6.48
N ASP A 361 21.95 -1.86 -6.23
CA ASP A 361 23.36 -1.59 -5.88
C ASP A 361 24.23 -1.21 -7.08
N TYR A 362 23.80 -1.50 -8.31
CA TYR A 362 24.63 -1.31 -9.52
C TYR A 362 23.90 -0.73 -10.74
N SER A 363 22.56 -0.69 -10.74
CA SER A 363 21.75 -0.10 -11.81
C SER A 363 21.23 1.28 -11.39
N GLU A 364 21.68 2.31 -12.07
CA GLU A 364 21.21 3.68 -11.86
C GLU A 364 19.73 3.83 -12.27
N ASP A 365 19.32 3.11 -13.32
CA ASP A 365 17.94 3.08 -13.82
C ASP A 365 16.97 2.49 -12.79
N ALA A 366 17.40 1.47 -12.05
CA ALA A 366 16.63 0.89 -10.95
C ALA A 366 16.42 1.92 -9.82
N VAL A 367 17.42 2.76 -9.54
CA VAL A 367 17.31 3.85 -8.55
C VAL A 367 16.28 4.88 -9.00
N TRP A 368 16.32 5.31 -10.27
CA TRP A 368 15.35 6.28 -10.81
C TRP A 368 13.91 5.72 -10.82
N SER A 369 13.76 4.46 -11.20
CA SER A 369 12.48 3.74 -11.17
C SER A 369 11.91 3.67 -9.75
N LEU A 370 12.76 3.38 -8.76
CA LEU A 370 12.39 3.40 -7.34
C LEU A 370 12.02 4.80 -6.85
N MET A 371 12.75 5.84 -7.25
CA MET A 371 12.46 7.23 -6.88
C MET A 371 11.11 7.70 -7.44
N LEU A 372 10.79 7.31 -8.68
CA LEU A 372 9.50 7.57 -9.31
C LEU A 372 8.36 6.83 -8.59
N ALA A 373 8.49 5.51 -8.38
CA ALA A 373 7.48 4.71 -7.66
C ALA A 373 7.25 5.21 -6.22
N SER A 374 8.30 5.73 -5.59
CA SER A 374 8.24 6.32 -4.25
C SER A 374 7.71 7.76 -4.21
N GLY A 375 7.44 8.38 -5.37
CA GLY A 375 6.85 9.72 -5.49
C GLY A 375 7.82 10.89 -5.31
N TYR A 376 9.12 10.65 -5.36
CA TYR A 376 10.13 11.74 -5.33
C TYR A 376 10.26 12.43 -6.68
N LEU A 377 9.96 11.70 -7.75
CA LEU A 377 9.96 12.20 -9.11
C LEU A 377 8.54 12.11 -9.69
N LYS A 378 8.29 12.96 -10.69
CA LYS A 378 7.09 12.94 -11.52
C LYS A 378 7.46 12.88 -12.98
N VAL A 379 6.58 12.27 -13.78
CA VAL A 379 6.71 12.24 -15.24
C VAL A 379 6.26 13.58 -15.82
N ILE A 380 7.11 14.17 -16.66
CA ILE A 380 6.80 15.36 -17.47
C ILE A 380 6.32 14.94 -18.85
N SER A 381 7.06 14.03 -19.49
CA SER A 381 6.74 13.42 -20.77
C SER A 381 7.41 12.05 -20.89
N ALA A 382 6.89 11.23 -21.79
CA ALA A 382 7.49 9.96 -22.18
C ALA A 382 7.72 9.99 -23.69
N GLU A 383 8.91 9.56 -24.12
CA GLU A 383 9.25 9.35 -25.52
C GLU A 383 9.40 7.84 -25.76
N GLU A 384 8.65 7.32 -26.74
CA GLU A 384 8.69 5.91 -27.11
C GLU A 384 9.98 5.65 -27.91
N LEU A 385 10.93 4.87 -27.36
CA LEU A 385 12.10 4.44 -28.13
C LEU A 385 11.67 3.32 -29.09
N ASN A 386 11.64 3.67 -30.38
CA ASN A 386 11.18 2.84 -31.50
C ASN A 386 11.37 1.30 -31.36
N MET A 387 10.22 0.60 -31.27
CA MET A 387 9.86 -0.69 -31.89
C MET A 387 10.75 -1.94 -31.75
N ILE A 388 11.34 -2.25 -30.58
CA ILE A 388 11.85 -3.62 -30.35
C ILE A 388 11.34 -4.24 -29.03
N ARG A 389 11.01 -3.48 -27.98
CA ARG A 389 10.38 -3.96 -26.74
C ARG A 389 9.56 -2.86 -26.07
N GLU A 390 8.41 -3.20 -25.47
CA GLU A 390 7.54 -2.31 -24.68
C GLU A 390 8.23 -1.70 -23.43
N SER A 391 9.47 -2.12 -23.10
CA SER A 391 10.18 -1.77 -21.86
C SER A 391 11.09 -0.54 -21.93
N ASP A 392 11.36 -0.01 -23.13
CA ASP A 392 12.41 1.01 -23.29
C ASP A 392 11.78 2.38 -23.57
N ASN A 393 10.85 2.82 -22.73
CA ASN A 393 10.41 4.22 -22.80
C ASN A 393 11.41 5.11 -22.06
N GLU A 394 11.89 6.16 -22.72
CA GLU A 394 12.66 7.20 -22.04
C GLU A 394 11.70 8.21 -21.42
N TYR A 395 11.82 8.43 -20.13
CA TYR A 395 10.98 9.36 -19.40
C TYR A 395 11.74 10.63 -19.06
N GLU A 396 11.12 11.76 -19.35
CA GLU A 396 11.54 13.04 -18.80
C GLU A 396 10.95 13.20 -17.40
N LEU A 397 11.81 13.26 -16.40
CA LEU A 397 11.46 13.30 -14.99
C LEU A 397 11.87 14.63 -14.35
N ALA A 398 11.04 15.11 -13.44
CA ALA A 398 11.32 16.27 -12.58
C ALA A 398 11.08 15.92 -11.11
N LEU A 399 11.61 16.73 -10.19
CA LEU A 399 11.21 16.64 -8.79
C LEU A 399 9.71 16.88 -8.65
N THR A 400 9.05 16.08 -7.81
CA THR A 400 7.60 16.14 -7.65
C THR A 400 7.13 17.54 -7.26
N ASN A 401 7.66 18.08 -6.17
CA ASN A 401 7.22 19.35 -5.60
C ASN A 401 8.31 20.02 -4.74
N ARG A 402 7.99 21.16 -4.11
CA ARG A 402 8.95 21.90 -3.29
C ARG A 402 9.36 21.16 -2.02
N GLU A 403 8.48 20.34 -1.43
CA GLU A 403 8.88 19.53 -0.27
C GLU A 403 10.10 18.67 -0.60
N ILE A 404 10.08 18.02 -1.76
CA ILE A 404 11.17 17.16 -2.21
C ILE A 404 12.42 17.93 -2.60
N LEU A 405 12.27 19.08 -3.26
CA LEU A 405 13.40 19.97 -3.53
C LEU A 405 14.15 20.33 -2.24
N PHE A 406 13.45 20.75 -1.20
CA PHE A 406 14.07 21.13 0.07
C PHE A 406 14.59 19.92 0.86
N MET A 407 13.99 18.74 0.70
CA MET A 407 14.51 17.51 1.26
C MET A 407 15.89 17.17 0.68
N PHE A 408 16.02 17.12 -0.65
CA PHE A 408 17.30 16.78 -1.28
C PHE A 408 18.38 17.84 -1.04
N ARG A 409 18.01 19.13 -0.96
CA ARG A 409 18.94 20.21 -0.56
C ARG A 409 19.52 20.06 0.84
N LYS A 410 18.88 19.31 1.74
CA LYS A 410 19.42 19.00 3.07
C LYS A 410 20.31 17.75 3.07
N MET A 411 20.26 16.93 2.01
CA MET A 411 20.97 15.66 1.91
C MET A 411 22.36 15.78 1.26
N ILE A 412 22.52 16.75 0.37
CA ILE A 412 23.78 17.17 -0.25
C ILE A 412 24.35 18.31 0.59
#